data_AF-K2D4L7-F1
#
_entry.id   AF-K2D4L7-F1
#
_cell.length_a   1.000
_cell.length_b   1.000
_cell.length_c   1.000
_cell.angle_alpha   90.00
_cell.angle_beta   90.00
_cell.angle_gamma   90.00
#
_symmetry.space_group_name_H-M   'P 1'
#
loop_
_entity.id
_entity.type
_entity.pdbx_description
1 polymer ?
#
loop_
_entity_poly.entity_id
_entity_poly.type
_entity_poly.pdbx_seq_one_letter_code
_entity_poly.pdbx_strand_id
1 'polypeptide(L)'
;MWKNNKFQLKIWIYSLIAKAIYLTIRVLNKGNGYTWPGHFILKIQKNVLKDLSQVYPKGIILISGTNGKTTTSKVLSHIFDYLNVPVSTNKSGANLENGLVSGILLDTDMLGMTRKEYGVFEVDEFVLPKLLEHVSPTALLLLNLSRDQLDRYGETDIIFDKWKSAIAKLDASCFLVLDCEQKEFYDLHSVFKGRVFYFDADPALAKLTHLNGTFNAKNVNAACLTMSVLGYDHELVTKSLENFSVAYGRGELIEKNNTTYQLFLAKNPASFNHNLQMLSENTIDAKNLLFVLNDNIPDGRDVSWIYDVNPDLLKKVCNGKEVFVSGTRALDMAVRLMYAGVTVLQENVYADLNQALNAKTDGLVVILPNYSAMLEVRKFLIGRNIL
;
A
#
# COMPACT_ATOMS: atom_id res chain seq x y z
N MET A 1 -24.43 -27.19 1.94
CA MET A 1 -23.43 -28.28 1.97
C MET A 1 -22.50 -28.08 3.16
N TRP A 2 -22.62 -28.92 4.19
CA TRP A 2 -21.80 -28.87 5.41
C TRP A 2 -20.31 -29.10 5.08
N LYS A 3 -19.50 -28.03 5.04
CA LYS A 3 -18.04 -28.15 5.06
C LYS A 3 -17.63 -28.74 6.43
N ASN A 4 -17.30 -30.03 6.44
CA ASN A 4 -16.58 -30.82 7.44
C ASN A 4 -16.47 -30.18 8.86
N ASN A 5 -17.27 -30.63 9.83
CA ASN A 5 -17.33 -30.08 11.20
C ASN A 5 -15.96 -29.91 11.89
N LYS A 6 -14.97 -30.76 11.57
CA LYS A 6 -13.59 -30.63 12.09
C LYS A 6 -12.85 -29.40 11.56
N PHE A 7 -13.06 -29.04 10.30
CA PHE A 7 -12.48 -27.86 9.68
C PHE A 7 -13.04 -26.58 10.33
N GLN A 8 -14.36 -26.48 10.42
CA GLN A 8 -15.02 -25.32 11.05
C GLN A 8 -14.63 -25.17 12.52
N LEU A 9 -14.58 -26.27 13.27
CA LEU A 9 -14.13 -26.26 14.66
C LEU A 9 -12.68 -25.77 14.81
N LYS A 10 -11.78 -26.18 13.91
CA LYS A 10 -10.38 -25.75 13.90
C LYS A 10 -10.26 -24.24 13.66
N ILE A 11 -10.96 -23.72 12.64
CA ILE A 11 -10.98 -22.29 12.31
C ILE A 11 -11.60 -21.48 13.46
N TRP A 12 -12.67 -21.99 14.06
CA TRP A 12 -13.32 -21.38 15.22
C TRP A 12 -12.37 -21.23 16.42
N ILE A 13 -11.66 -22.31 16.79
CA ILE A 13 -10.66 -22.27 17.88
C ILE A 13 -9.58 -21.23 17.59
N TYR A 14 -9.05 -21.21 16.36
CA TYR A 14 -8.02 -20.24 15.99
C TYR A 14 -8.53 -18.80 16.02
N SER A 15 -9.78 -18.56 15.61
CA SER A 15 -10.40 -17.24 15.68
C SER A 15 -10.58 -16.77 17.12
N LEU A 16 -11.01 -17.64 18.03
CA LEU A 16 -11.14 -17.30 19.45
C LEU A 16 -9.79 -16.94 20.09
N ILE A 17 -8.75 -17.76 19.84
CA ILE A 17 -7.39 -17.49 20.32
C ILE A 17 -6.89 -16.16 19.75
N ALA A 18 -7.07 -15.94 18.45
CA ALA A 18 -6.64 -14.71 17.78
C ALA A 18 -7.29 -13.46 18.37
N LYS A 19 -8.62 -13.50 18.60
CA LYS A 19 -9.37 -12.40 19.20
C LYS A 19 -8.97 -12.16 20.65
N ALA A 20 -8.73 -13.21 21.43
CA ALA A 20 -8.24 -13.09 22.79
C ALA A 20 -6.87 -12.41 22.82
N ILE A 21 -5.91 -12.85 22.01
CA ILE A 21 -4.58 -12.24 21.88
C ILE A 21 -4.69 -10.76 21.49
N TYR A 22 -5.50 -10.46 20.47
CA TYR A 22 -5.69 -9.09 20.00
C TYR A 22 -6.28 -8.18 21.09
N LEU A 23 -7.32 -8.66 21.81
CA LEU A 23 -7.94 -7.93 22.91
C LEU A 23 -6.94 -7.67 24.04
N THR A 24 -6.18 -8.69 24.46
CA THR A 24 -5.16 -8.56 25.50
C THR A 24 -4.10 -7.51 25.13
N ILE A 25 -3.63 -7.49 23.88
CA ILE A 25 -2.62 -6.51 23.44
C ILE A 25 -3.20 -5.09 23.44
N ARG A 26 -4.45 -4.91 22.98
CA ARG A 26 -5.11 -3.59 23.02
C ARG A 26 -5.31 -3.09 24.45
N VAL A 27 -5.77 -3.96 25.37
CA VAL A 27 -5.96 -3.60 26.79
C VAL A 27 -4.64 -3.22 27.47
N LEU A 28 -3.53 -3.88 27.10
CA LEU A 28 -2.21 -3.60 27.66
C LEU A 28 -1.49 -2.40 27.01
N ASN A 29 -2.10 -1.70 26.04
CA ASN A 29 -1.52 -0.56 25.32
C ASN A 29 -0.12 -0.79 24.71
N LYS A 30 0.23 -2.05 24.38
CA LYS A 30 1.55 -2.41 23.82
C LYS A 30 1.66 -2.22 22.29
N GLY A 31 0.89 -1.30 21.71
CA GLY A 31 0.87 -0.99 20.27
C GLY A 31 -0.36 -1.53 19.51
N ASN A 32 -0.33 -1.44 18.17
CA ASN A 32 -1.50 -1.78 17.31
C ASN A 32 -1.86 -3.28 17.34
N GLY A 33 -0.90 -4.16 17.71
CA GLY A 33 -1.17 -5.56 18.04
C GLY A 33 -1.66 -6.47 16.90
N TYR A 34 -1.95 -5.92 15.72
CA TYR A 34 -2.71 -6.59 14.67
C TYR A 34 -2.04 -7.85 14.11
N THR A 35 -0.71 -7.89 13.99
CA THR A 35 0.03 -9.04 13.42
C THR A 35 0.31 -10.17 14.42
N TRP A 36 0.16 -9.91 15.71
CA TRP A 36 0.48 -10.89 16.77
C TRP A 36 -0.41 -12.12 16.78
N PRO A 37 -1.74 -12.02 16.58
CA PRO A 37 -2.60 -13.19 16.45
C PRO A 37 -2.08 -14.18 15.40
N GLY A 38 -1.78 -13.69 14.18
CA GLY A 38 -1.26 -14.53 13.11
C GLY A 38 0.13 -15.07 13.38
N HIS A 39 1.02 -14.27 14.01
CA HIS A 39 2.34 -14.74 14.41
C HIS A 39 2.26 -15.93 15.38
N PHE A 40 1.36 -15.85 16.35
CA PHE A 40 1.15 -16.91 17.33
C PHE A 40 0.57 -18.17 16.67
N ILE A 41 -0.47 -18.02 15.84
CA ILE A 41 -1.12 -19.15 15.18
C ILE A 41 -0.16 -19.83 14.19
N LEU A 42 0.67 -19.09 13.45
CA LEU A 42 1.68 -19.66 12.55
C LEU A 42 2.76 -20.47 13.28
N LYS A 43 3.08 -20.12 14.54
CA LYS A 43 3.99 -20.93 15.38
C LYS A 43 3.39 -22.28 15.75
N ILE A 44 2.07 -22.32 15.97
CA ILE A 44 1.35 -23.54 16.35
C ILE A 44 1.05 -24.40 15.11
N GLN A 45 0.62 -23.76 14.03
CA GLN A 45 0.18 -24.40 12.81
C GLN A 45 0.76 -23.68 11.58
N LYS A 46 1.87 -24.22 11.07
CA LYS A 46 2.59 -23.65 9.93
C LYS A 46 1.75 -23.60 8.65
N ASN A 47 0.86 -24.58 8.46
CA ASN A 47 0.04 -24.71 7.24
C ASN A 47 -1.36 -24.09 7.38
N VAL A 48 -1.57 -23.22 8.37
CA VAL A 48 -2.89 -22.66 8.68
C VAL A 48 -3.49 -21.86 7.52
N LEU A 49 -2.64 -21.26 6.69
CA LEU A 49 -3.06 -20.50 5.51
C LEU A 49 -3.79 -21.35 4.46
N LYS A 50 -3.45 -22.63 4.34
CA LYS A 50 -4.16 -23.56 3.46
C LYS A 50 -5.62 -23.72 3.89
N ASP A 51 -5.86 -23.80 5.20
CA ASP A 51 -7.21 -23.92 5.74
C ASP A 51 -7.94 -22.57 5.67
N LEU A 52 -7.27 -21.50 6.08
CA LEU A 52 -7.83 -20.15 6.10
C LEU A 52 -8.17 -19.63 4.71
N SER A 53 -7.45 -20.04 3.66
CA SER A 53 -7.77 -19.64 2.29
C SER A 53 -9.15 -20.12 1.82
N GLN A 54 -9.63 -21.22 2.39
CA GLN A 54 -10.89 -21.86 1.99
C GLN A 54 -12.13 -21.28 2.68
N VAL A 55 -11.95 -20.29 3.57
CA VAL A 55 -13.08 -19.64 4.25
C VAL A 55 -13.85 -18.73 3.31
N TYR A 56 -13.19 -18.15 2.31
CA TYR A 56 -13.80 -17.24 1.33
C TYR A 56 -14.52 -18.03 0.22
N PRO A 57 -15.85 -17.91 0.08
CA PRO A 57 -16.63 -18.67 -0.91
C PRO A 57 -16.19 -18.44 -2.36
N LYS A 58 -15.80 -17.20 -2.72
CA LYS A 58 -15.33 -16.85 -4.06
C LYS A 58 -13.79 -16.83 -4.17
N GLY A 59 -13.11 -17.17 -3.08
CA GLY A 59 -11.66 -17.34 -2.99
C GLY A 59 -10.89 -16.07 -2.69
N ILE A 60 -9.61 -16.05 -3.08
CA ILE A 60 -8.64 -15.02 -2.68
C ILE A 60 -8.05 -14.32 -3.91
N ILE A 61 -7.91 -13.00 -3.79
CA ILE A 61 -7.22 -12.11 -4.72
C ILE A 61 -5.94 -11.66 -4.02
N LEU A 62 -4.78 -11.98 -4.60
CA LEU A 62 -3.48 -11.56 -4.10
C LEU A 62 -2.90 -10.45 -4.97
N ILE A 63 -2.31 -9.45 -4.34
CA ILE A 63 -1.71 -8.29 -5.01
C ILE A 63 -0.27 -8.19 -4.54
N SER A 64 0.68 -8.30 -5.48
CA SER A 64 2.11 -8.18 -5.19
C SER A 64 2.82 -7.32 -6.22
N GLY A 65 4.04 -6.91 -5.87
CA GLY A 65 4.86 -5.99 -6.63
C GLY A 65 5.45 -4.91 -5.72
N THR A 66 6.60 -4.36 -6.07
CA THR A 66 7.36 -3.46 -5.17
C THR A 66 6.55 -2.22 -4.82
N ASN A 67 5.86 -1.66 -5.81
CA ASN A 67 5.00 -0.48 -5.67
C ASN A 67 3.55 -0.74 -6.09
N GLY A 68 2.62 0.04 -5.55
CA GLY A 68 1.23 0.10 -6.02
C GLY A 68 0.24 -0.79 -5.26
N LYS A 69 0.71 -1.82 -4.52
CA LYS A 69 -0.12 -2.80 -3.79
C LYS A 69 -1.30 -2.17 -3.04
N THR A 70 -1.02 -1.16 -2.22
CA THR A 70 -2.03 -0.49 -1.38
C THR A 70 -3.03 0.35 -2.20
N THR A 71 -2.61 0.95 -3.31
CA THR A 71 -3.56 1.68 -4.18
C THR A 71 -4.49 0.68 -4.84
N THR A 72 -3.93 -0.35 -5.50
CA THR A 72 -4.72 -1.37 -6.20
C THR A 72 -5.68 -2.09 -5.26
N SER A 73 -5.22 -2.47 -4.06
CA SER A 73 -6.06 -3.09 -3.03
C SER A 73 -7.22 -2.20 -2.60
N LYS A 74 -6.99 -0.89 -2.45
CA LYS A 74 -8.04 0.08 -2.09
C LYS A 74 -9.02 0.31 -3.23
N VAL A 75 -8.55 0.40 -4.47
CA VAL A 75 -9.44 0.50 -5.64
C VAL A 75 -10.33 -0.74 -5.72
N LEU A 76 -9.76 -1.95 -5.64
CA LEU A 76 -10.54 -3.20 -5.61
C LEU A 76 -11.56 -3.21 -4.46
N SER A 77 -11.13 -2.87 -3.25
CA SER A 77 -12.00 -2.87 -2.07
C SER A 77 -13.15 -1.87 -2.21
N HIS A 78 -12.88 -0.70 -2.79
CA HIS A 78 -13.90 0.32 -3.08
C HIS A 78 -14.91 -0.16 -4.13
N ILE A 79 -14.45 -0.78 -5.21
CA ILE A 79 -15.34 -1.34 -6.23
C ILE A 79 -16.23 -2.43 -5.60
N PHE A 80 -15.64 -3.34 -4.81
CA PHE A 80 -16.40 -4.38 -4.11
C PHE A 80 -17.44 -3.80 -3.13
N ASP A 81 -17.08 -2.77 -2.37
CA ASP A 81 -17.99 -2.09 -1.44
C ASP A 81 -19.17 -1.44 -2.19
N TYR A 82 -18.89 -0.74 -3.29
CA TYR A 82 -19.91 -0.16 -4.17
C TYR A 82 -20.89 -1.22 -4.71
N LEU A 83 -20.39 -2.41 -5.02
CA LEU A 83 -21.17 -3.55 -5.50
C LEU A 83 -21.83 -4.36 -4.37
N ASN A 84 -21.72 -3.92 -3.11
CA ASN A 84 -22.20 -4.63 -1.92
C ASN A 84 -21.65 -6.06 -1.78
N VAL A 85 -20.41 -6.28 -2.25
CA VAL A 85 -19.70 -7.55 -2.13
C VAL A 85 -18.74 -7.45 -0.94
N PRO A 86 -19.02 -8.12 0.19
CA PRO A 86 -18.20 -7.96 1.38
C PRO A 86 -16.84 -8.64 1.20
N VAL A 87 -15.75 -7.90 1.39
CA VAL A 87 -14.38 -8.44 1.31
C VAL A 87 -13.61 -8.32 2.62
N SER A 88 -12.62 -9.18 2.82
CA SER A 88 -11.55 -9.03 3.81
C SER A 88 -10.34 -8.37 3.16
N THR A 89 -9.64 -7.53 3.92
CA THR A 89 -8.36 -6.93 3.51
C THR A 89 -7.38 -6.97 4.68
N ASN A 90 -6.08 -6.95 4.39
CA ASN A 90 -5.10 -6.71 5.44
C ASN A 90 -5.06 -5.22 5.79
N LYS A 91 -5.00 -4.90 7.09
CA LYS A 91 -4.81 -3.51 7.53
C LYS A 91 -3.43 -2.99 7.11
N SER A 92 -3.36 -1.68 6.82
CA SER A 92 -2.20 -1.02 6.21
C SER A 92 -0.87 -1.45 6.86
N GLY A 93 -0.01 -2.10 6.06
CA GLY A 93 1.34 -2.54 6.44
C GLY A 93 1.50 -4.01 6.84
N ALA A 94 0.41 -4.78 6.97
CA ALA A 94 0.46 -6.19 7.36
C ALA A 94 0.54 -7.13 6.14
N ASN A 95 1.56 -6.96 5.29
CA ASN A 95 1.75 -7.65 4.00
C ASN A 95 2.52 -8.98 4.08
N LEU A 96 2.85 -9.43 5.29
CA LEU A 96 3.52 -10.70 5.57
C LEU A 96 2.49 -11.79 5.95
N GLU A 97 2.91 -13.06 6.02
CA GLU A 97 2.04 -14.21 6.36
C GLU A 97 1.25 -14.00 7.66
N ASN A 98 1.88 -13.45 8.69
CA ASN A 98 1.22 -13.20 9.98
C ASN A 98 0.12 -12.15 9.88
N GLY A 99 0.31 -11.12 9.05
CA GLY A 99 -0.70 -10.11 8.76
C GLY A 99 -1.92 -10.68 8.07
N LEU A 100 -1.69 -11.55 7.07
CA LEU A 100 -2.73 -12.27 6.37
C LEU A 100 -3.53 -13.19 7.31
N VAL A 101 -2.86 -14.03 8.09
CA VAL A 101 -3.51 -14.93 9.06
C VAL A 101 -4.32 -14.13 10.08
N SER A 102 -3.76 -13.05 10.62
CA SER A 102 -4.46 -12.16 11.54
C SER A 102 -5.73 -11.58 10.91
N GLY A 103 -5.64 -11.06 9.68
CA GLY A 103 -6.80 -10.47 9.00
C GLY A 103 -7.95 -11.46 8.83
N ILE A 104 -7.64 -12.66 8.35
CA ILE A 104 -8.66 -13.70 8.15
C ILE A 104 -9.30 -14.10 9.49
N LEU A 105 -8.50 -14.36 10.53
CA LEU A 105 -9.00 -14.85 11.82
C LEU A 105 -9.82 -13.82 12.59
N LEU A 106 -9.45 -12.55 12.51
CA LEU A 106 -10.17 -11.46 13.17
C LEU A 106 -11.50 -11.14 12.47
N ASP A 107 -11.58 -11.32 11.15
CA ASP A 107 -12.82 -11.15 10.36
C ASP A 107 -13.76 -12.37 10.43
N THR A 108 -13.25 -13.52 10.86
CA THR A 108 -14.05 -14.74 11.04
C THR A 108 -14.92 -14.60 12.29
N ASP A 109 -16.20 -14.98 12.22
CA ASP A 109 -17.15 -14.88 13.33
C ASP A 109 -16.99 -16.00 14.38
N MET A 110 -17.84 -15.96 15.43
CA MET A 110 -17.86 -16.98 16.48
C MET A 110 -18.44 -18.33 16.03
N LEU A 111 -18.76 -18.53 14.75
CA LEU A 111 -19.12 -19.83 14.17
C LEU A 111 -18.00 -20.35 13.25
N GLY A 112 -16.86 -19.66 13.18
CA GLY A 112 -15.77 -20.03 12.28
C GLY A 112 -16.10 -19.70 10.82
N MET A 113 -17.09 -18.86 10.56
CA MET A 113 -17.50 -18.45 9.23
C MET A 113 -17.09 -17.00 8.96
N THR A 114 -16.70 -16.73 7.73
CA THR A 114 -16.57 -15.34 7.27
C THR A 114 -17.87 -14.93 6.58
N ARG A 115 -18.35 -13.72 6.87
CA ARG A 115 -19.42 -13.08 6.09
C ARG A 115 -18.90 -12.46 4.79
N LYS A 116 -17.59 -12.61 4.51
CA LYS A 116 -16.92 -12.04 3.35
C LYS A 116 -16.88 -13.06 2.21
N GLU A 117 -17.10 -12.59 0.99
CA GLU A 117 -17.10 -13.42 -0.22
C GLU A 117 -15.69 -13.63 -0.76
N TYR A 118 -14.85 -12.59 -0.71
CA TYR A 118 -13.45 -12.61 -1.12
C TYR A 118 -12.50 -12.20 0.00
N GLY A 119 -11.27 -12.69 -0.07
CA GLY A 119 -10.11 -12.08 0.59
C GLY A 119 -9.26 -11.32 -0.43
N VAL A 120 -9.05 -10.01 -0.24
CA VAL A 120 -8.23 -9.15 -1.10
C VAL A 120 -7.00 -8.73 -0.31
N PHE A 121 -5.84 -9.31 -0.61
CA PHE A 121 -4.66 -9.18 0.24
C PHE A 121 -3.44 -8.65 -0.49
N GLU A 122 -2.83 -7.63 0.11
CA GLU A 122 -1.51 -7.16 -0.27
C GLU A 122 -0.45 -8.11 0.27
N VAL A 123 0.46 -8.58 -0.60
CA VAL A 123 1.52 -9.52 -0.24
C VAL A 123 2.87 -8.95 -0.64
N ASP A 124 3.80 -8.98 0.32
CA ASP A 124 5.19 -8.64 0.07
C ASP A 124 5.81 -9.54 -1.01
N GLU A 125 6.61 -8.94 -1.89
CA GLU A 125 7.23 -9.62 -3.02
C GLU A 125 8.14 -10.79 -2.60
N PHE A 126 8.80 -10.70 -1.43
CA PHE A 126 9.61 -11.79 -0.90
C PHE A 126 8.78 -12.92 -0.29
N VAL A 127 7.58 -12.60 0.20
CA VAL A 127 6.69 -13.55 0.87
C VAL A 127 5.85 -14.34 -0.13
N LEU A 128 5.52 -13.72 -1.27
CA LEU A 128 4.63 -14.31 -2.27
C LEU A 128 4.97 -15.77 -2.64
N PRO A 129 6.22 -16.15 -2.97
CA PRO A 129 6.54 -17.54 -3.35
C PRO A 129 6.17 -18.55 -2.27
N LYS A 130 6.50 -18.25 -1.02
CA LYS A 130 6.21 -19.12 0.14
C LYS A 130 4.72 -19.18 0.45
N LEU A 131 4.00 -18.08 0.23
CA LEU A 131 2.55 -18.05 0.36
C LEU A 131 1.86 -18.96 -0.66
N LEU A 132 2.31 -18.94 -1.92
CA LEU A 132 1.75 -19.75 -3.01
C LEU A 132 1.98 -21.26 -2.85
N GLU A 133 2.90 -21.69 -1.98
CA GLU A 133 3.03 -23.12 -1.60
C GLU A 133 1.82 -23.63 -0.80
N HIS A 134 1.08 -22.73 -0.16
CA HIS A 134 0.01 -23.06 0.78
C HIS A 134 -1.36 -22.53 0.34
N VAL A 135 -1.40 -21.52 -0.52
CA VAL A 135 -2.62 -20.82 -0.96
C VAL A 135 -2.72 -20.87 -2.47
N SER A 136 -3.84 -21.39 -2.98
CA SER A 136 -4.25 -21.26 -4.38
C SER A 136 -5.20 -20.06 -4.54
N PRO A 137 -4.73 -18.90 -5.02
CA PRO A 137 -5.60 -17.74 -5.21
C PRO A 137 -6.47 -17.89 -6.45
N THR A 138 -7.67 -17.29 -6.42
CA THR A 138 -8.53 -17.13 -7.61
C THR A 138 -7.89 -16.16 -8.60
N ALA A 139 -7.24 -15.11 -8.10
CA ALA A 139 -6.55 -14.11 -8.92
C ALA A 139 -5.21 -13.70 -8.29
N LEU A 140 -4.18 -13.56 -9.11
CA LEU A 140 -2.88 -13.02 -8.71
C LEU A 140 -2.50 -11.83 -9.60
N LEU A 141 -2.48 -10.63 -8.99
CA LEU A 141 -2.10 -9.38 -9.64
C LEU A 141 -0.62 -9.11 -9.34
N LEU A 142 0.20 -9.02 -10.38
CA LEU A 142 1.61 -8.64 -10.28
C LEU A 142 1.79 -7.27 -10.91
N LEU A 143 2.09 -6.27 -10.08
CA LEU A 143 2.06 -4.87 -10.48
C LEU A 143 3.36 -4.40 -11.13
N ASN A 144 4.49 -4.69 -10.50
CA ASN A 144 5.83 -4.31 -10.94
C ASN A 144 6.87 -4.98 -10.03
N LEU A 145 8.10 -5.12 -10.51
CA LEU A 145 9.23 -5.57 -9.70
C LEU A 145 10.42 -4.65 -9.95
N SER A 146 10.49 -3.56 -9.18
CA SER A 146 11.53 -2.53 -9.28
C SER A 146 12.52 -2.59 -8.11
N ARG A 147 13.73 -2.08 -8.34
CA ARG A 147 14.72 -1.91 -7.27
C ARG A 147 14.31 -0.70 -6.42
N ASP A 148 13.88 -0.95 -5.18
CA ASP A 148 13.40 0.11 -4.27
C ASP A 148 14.48 0.66 -3.34
N GLN A 149 15.64 -0.01 -3.20
CA GLN A 149 16.78 0.42 -2.37
C GLN A 149 18.12 0.00 -3.03
N LEU A 150 19.16 0.84 -2.96
CA LEU A 150 20.45 0.66 -3.66
C LEU A 150 21.32 -0.50 -3.13
N ASP A 151 21.06 -0.98 -1.92
CA ASP A 151 21.83 -2.00 -1.20
C ASP A 151 21.56 -3.44 -1.68
N ARG A 152 20.74 -3.62 -2.72
CA ARG A 152 20.16 -4.92 -3.10
C ARG A 152 20.53 -5.40 -4.50
N TYR A 153 21.82 -5.46 -4.82
CA TYR A 153 22.29 -6.03 -6.09
C TYR A 153 21.88 -7.52 -6.21
N GLY A 154 21.08 -7.85 -7.22
CA GLY A 154 20.65 -9.23 -7.55
C GLY A 154 19.37 -9.69 -6.86
N GLU A 155 18.77 -8.91 -5.95
CA GLU A 155 17.57 -9.35 -5.25
C GLU A 155 16.33 -9.42 -6.13
N THR A 156 16.13 -8.47 -7.06
CA THR A 156 14.94 -8.49 -7.93
C THR A 156 14.91 -9.72 -8.83
N ASP A 157 16.08 -10.14 -9.32
CA ASP A 157 16.19 -11.30 -10.20
C ASP A 157 15.94 -12.60 -9.42
N ILE A 158 16.47 -12.69 -8.19
CA ILE A 158 16.20 -13.82 -7.28
C ILE A 158 14.72 -13.90 -6.90
N ILE A 159 14.08 -12.76 -6.61
CA ILE A 159 12.63 -12.71 -6.34
C ILE A 159 11.86 -13.19 -7.57
N PHE A 160 12.22 -12.68 -8.75
CA PHE A 160 11.58 -13.05 -10.00
C PHE A 160 11.69 -14.56 -10.29
N ASP A 161 12.87 -15.16 -10.11
CA ASP A 161 13.07 -16.60 -10.29
C ASP A 161 12.23 -17.43 -9.31
N LYS A 162 12.10 -16.95 -8.07
CA LYS A 162 11.21 -17.56 -7.07
C LYS A 162 9.74 -17.41 -7.45
N TRP A 163 9.33 -16.26 -7.99
CA TRP A 163 7.98 -16.04 -8.51
C TRP A 163 7.69 -17.01 -9.65
N LYS A 164 8.57 -17.09 -10.65
CA LYS A 164 8.47 -18.02 -11.79
C LYS A 164 8.31 -19.47 -11.32
N SER A 165 9.13 -19.89 -10.36
CA SER A 165 9.08 -21.25 -9.78
C SER A 165 7.80 -21.53 -9.00
N ALA A 166 7.25 -20.55 -8.29
CA ALA A 166 6.00 -20.69 -7.54
C ALA A 166 4.78 -20.69 -8.48
N ILE A 167 4.75 -19.77 -9.44
CA ILE A 167 3.66 -19.61 -10.42
C ILE A 167 3.56 -20.82 -11.34
N ALA A 168 4.67 -21.44 -11.72
CA ALA A 168 4.69 -22.67 -12.51
C ALA A 168 3.94 -23.85 -11.85
N LYS A 169 3.75 -23.80 -10.52
CA LYS A 169 3.05 -24.82 -9.73
C LYS A 169 1.57 -24.50 -9.51
N LEU A 170 1.12 -23.29 -9.85
CA LEU A 170 -0.28 -22.89 -9.70
C LEU A 170 -1.17 -23.64 -10.70
N ASP A 171 -2.35 -23.99 -10.24
CA ASP A 171 -3.36 -24.63 -11.08
C ASP A 171 -4.12 -23.60 -11.95
N ALA A 172 -4.84 -24.11 -12.95
CA ALA A 172 -5.56 -23.27 -13.93
C ALA A 172 -6.84 -22.63 -13.39
N SER A 173 -7.22 -22.87 -12.13
CA SER A 173 -8.34 -22.15 -11.49
C SER A 173 -7.96 -20.70 -11.14
N CYS A 174 -6.66 -20.45 -10.98
CA CYS A 174 -6.10 -19.10 -10.87
C CYS A 174 -6.03 -18.41 -12.24
N PHE A 175 -6.19 -17.08 -12.26
CA PHE A 175 -5.75 -16.26 -13.38
C PHE A 175 -4.73 -15.21 -12.93
N LEU A 176 -3.82 -14.86 -13.84
CA LEU A 176 -2.82 -13.83 -13.62
C LEU A 176 -3.25 -12.51 -14.27
N VAL A 177 -2.92 -11.41 -13.60
CA VAL A 177 -3.05 -10.05 -14.13
C VAL A 177 -1.68 -9.39 -14.04
N LEU A 178 -1.07 -9.12 -15.20
CA LEU A 178 0.33 -8.74 -15.34
C LEU A 178 0.49 -7.37 -16.02
N ASP A 179 1.44 -6.55 -15.54
CA ASP A 179 1.82 -5.30 -16.21
C ASP A 179 2.50 -5.61 -17.54
N CYS A 180 1.95 -5.12 -18.66
CA CYS A 180 2.50 -5.39 -20.00
C CYS A 180 3.85 -4.70 -20.27
N GLU A 181 4.20 -3.66 -19.50
CA GLU A 181 5.47 -2.94 -19.64
C GLU A 181 6.63 -3.67 -18.93
N GLN A 182 6.33 -4.62 -18.03
CA GLN A 182 7.33 -5.48 -17.38
C GLN A 182 7.69 -6.62 -18.33
N LYS A 183 8.75 -6.47 -19.12
CA LYS A 183 9.16 -7.46 -20.13
C LYS A 183 9.44 -8.83 -19.51
N GLU A 184 9.96 -8.85 -18.29
CA GLU A 184 10.22 -10.07 -17.54
C GLU A 184 8.92 -10.82 -17.25
N PHE A 185 7.76 -10.17 -17.14
CA PHE A 185 6.51 -10.86 -16.82
C PHE A 185 6.00 -11.78 -17.96
N TYR A 186 6.49 -11.63 -19.19
CA TYR A 186 6.21 -12.58 -20.28
C TYR A 186 6.78 -13.98 -19.97
N ASP A 187 7.87 -14.06 -19.22
CA ASP A 187 8.41 -15.34 -18.75
C ASP A 187 7.49 -16.02 -17.73
N LEU A 188 6.77 -15.25 -16.92
CA LEU A 188 5.78 -15.80 -15.97
C LEU A 188 4.58 -16.40 -16.73
N HIS A 189 4.13 -15.75 -17.80
CA HIS A 189 3.11 -16.29 -18.69
C HIS A 189 3.58 -17.61 -19.31
N SER A 190 4.82 -17.67 -19.81
CA SER A 190 5.35 -18.87 -20.46
C SER A 190 5.31 -20.14 -19.60
N VAL A 191 5.41 -19.98 -18.27
CA VAL A 191 5.43 -21.11 -17.31
C VAL A 191 4.06 -21.38 -16.68
N PHE A 192 3.13 -20.42 -16.73
CA PHE A 192 1.81 -20.55 -16.16
C PHE A 192 0.85 -21.23 -17.12
N LYS A 193 0.07 -22.19 -16.62
CA LYS A 193 -0.86 -22.99 -17.44
C LYS A 193 -2.29 -22.46 -17.46
N GLY A 194 -2.61 -21.48 -16.61
CA GLY A 194 -3.93 -20.87 -16.55
C GLY A 194 -4.07 -19.65 -17.46
N ARG A 195 -5.10 -18.84 -17.20
CA ARG A 195 -5.38 -17.63 -17.99
C ARG A 195 -4.50 -16.48 -17.53
N VAL A 196 -3.95 -15.73 -18.49
CA VAL A 196 -3.14 -14.53 -18.24
C VAL A 196 -3.79 -13.34 -18.93
N PHE A 197 -3.93 -12.24 -18.20
CA PHE A 197 -4.45 -10.98 -18.69
C PHE A 197 -3.42 -9.88 -18.44
N TYR A 198 -3.33 -8.93 -19.37
CA TYR A 198 -2.36 -7.83 -19.29
C TYR A 198 -3.08 -6.50 -19.10
N PHE A 199 -2.50 -5.63 -18.29
CA PHE A 199 -2.95 -4.24 -18.14
C PHE A 199 -1.82 -3.26 -18.49
N ASP A 200 -2.22 -2.06 -18.88
CA ASP A 200 -1.34 -0.94 -19.21
C ASP A 200 -1.72 0.33 -18.42
N ALA A 201 -1.12 1.46 -18.78
CA ALA A 201 -1.35 2.76 -18.16
C ALA A 201 -2.42 3.61 -18.88
N ASP A 202 -3.51 3.03 -19.41
CA ASP A 202 -4.63 3.82 -19.95
C ASP A 202 -5.18 4.84 -18.91
N PRO A 203 -5.06 6.16 -19.17
CA PRO A 203 -5.51 7.17 -18.22
C PRO A 203 -7.03 7.32 -18.17
N ALA A 204 -7.81 6.71 -19.07
CA ALA A 204 -9.26 6.92 -19.16
C ALA A 204 -9.97 6.57 -17.85
N LEU A 205 -9.72 5.39 -17.28
CA LEU A 205 -10.33 4.96 -16.01
C LEU A 205 -9.75 5.74 -14.82
N ALA A 206 -8.46 6.08 -14.87
CA ALA A 206 -7.79 6.85 -13.82
C ALA A 206 -8.40 8.25 -13.66
N LYS A 207 -8.76 8.90 -14.78
CA LYS A 207 -9.41 10.23 -14.79
C LYS A 207 -10.78 10.26 -14.14
N LEU A 208 -11.46 9.12 -14.05
CA LEU A 208 -12.73 9.01 -13.30
C LEU A 208 -12.50 9.02 -11.79
N THR A 209 -11.27 8.80 -11.36
CA THR A 209 -10.85 8.89 -9.96
C THR A 209 -10.15 10.23 -9.70
N HIS A 210 -9.92 10.55 -8.43
CA HIS A 210 -9.05 11.66 -8.03
C HIS A 210 -7.54 11.31 -8.02
N LEU A 211 -7.15 10.16 -8.59
CA LEU A 211 -5.74 9.75 -8.68
C LEU A 211 -5.09 10.28 -9.96
N ASN A 212 -3.93 10.92 -9.81
CA ASN A 212 -3.17 11.46 -10.94
C ASN A 212 -1.94 10.60 -11.28
N GLY A 213 -1.49 10.70 -12.53
CA GLY A 213 -0.25 10.08 -13.02
C GLY A 213 -0.41 8.67 -13.59
N THR A 214 0.48 8.32 -14.52
CA THR A 214 0.51 7.03 -15.24
C THR A 214 0.64 5.82 -14.30
N PHE A 215 1.39 5.98 -13.20
CA PHE A 215 1.54 4.95 -12.18
C PHE A 215 0.20 4.59 -11.51
N ASN A 216 -0.64 5.59 -11.20
CA ASN A 216 -1.95 5.31 -10.62
C ASN A 216 -2.93 4.78 -11.66
N ALA A 217 -2.80 5.19 -12.93
CA ALA A 217 -3.57 4.60 -14.02
C ALA A 217 -3.36 3.08 -14.11
N LYS A 218 -2.10 2.62 -14.03
CA LYS A 218 -1.80 1.18 -13.94
C LYS A 218 -2.49 0.49 -12.77
N ASN A 219 -2.47 1.09 -11.58
CA ASN A 219 -3.11 0.51 -10.39
C ASN A 219 -4.64 0.40 -10.55
N VAL A 220 -5.28 1.42 -11.14
CA VAL A 220 -6.72 1.42 -11.42
C VAL A 220 -7.06 0.39 -12.49
N ASN A 221 -6.30 0.33 -13.59
CA ASN A 221 -6.54 -0.61 -14.68
C ASN A 221 -6.35 -2.06 -14.24
N ALA A 222 -5.32 -2.37 -13.43
CA ALA A 222 -5.14 -3.70 -12.85
C ALA A 222 -6.36 -4.14 -12.01
N ALA A 223 -6.92 -3.22 -11.21
CA ALA A 223 -8.11 -3.47 -10.41
C ALA A 223 -9.36 -3.70 -11.29
N CYS A 224 -9.62 -2.81 -12.25
CA CYS A 224 -10.78 -2.90 -13.14
C CYS A 224 -10.74 -4.14 -14.04
N LEU A 225 -9.56 -4.49 -14.58
CA LEU A 225 -9.36 -5.71 -15.36
C LEU A 225 -9.65 -6.96 -14.51
N THR A 226 -9.20 -6.97 -13.26
CA THR A 226 -9.51 -8.07 -12.33
C THR A 226 -11.01 -8.22 -12.13
N MET A 227 -11.74 -7.12 -11.93
CA MET A 227 -13.19 -7.14 -11.76
C MET A 227 -13.91 -7.66 -13.01
N SER A 228 -13.48 -7.23 -14.19
CA SER A 228 -14.02 -7.73 -15.46
C SER A 228 -13.79 -9.24 -15.63
N VAL A 229 -12.59 -9.73 -15.33
CA VAL A 229 -12.26 -11.17 -15.44
C VAL A 229 -13.02 -12.02 -14.41
N LEU A 230 -13.35 -11.45 -13.25
CA LEU A 230 -14.24 -12.06 -12.26
C LEU A 230 -15.72 -12.06 -12.67
N GLY A 231 -16.07 -11.41 -13.79
CA GLY A 231 -17.41 -11.37 -14.34
C GLY A 231 -18.30 -10.26 -13.79
N TYR A 232 -17.71 -9.23 -13.17
CA TYR A 232 -18.47 -8.05 -12.74
C TYR A 232 -18.75 -7.11 -13.90
N ASP A 233 -19.92 -6.48 -13.86
CA ASP A 233 -20.39 -5.58 -14.91
C ASP A 233 -19.48 -4.35 -15.08
N HIS A 234 -19.07 -4.08 -16.32
CA HIS A 234 -18.11 -3.02 -16.63
C HIS A 234 -18.67 -1.63 -16.33
N GLU A 235 -19.96 -1.38 -16.59
CA GLU A 235 -20.58 -0.08 -16.33
C GLU A 235 -20.64 0.22 -14.83
N LEU A 236 -21.03 -0.77 -14.02
CA LEU A 236 -21.05 -0.64 -12.56
C LEU A 236 -19.63 -0.45 -11.98
N VAL A 237 -18.64 -1.19 -12.48
CA VAL A 237 -17.24 -1.01 -12.08
C VAL A 237 -16.77 0.41 -12.40
N THR A 238 -17.03 0.89 -13.62
CA THR A 238 -16.65 2.24 -14.05
C THR A 238 -17.32 3.31 -13.19
N LYS A 239 -18.62 3.18 -12.94
CA LYS A 239 -19.40 4.11 -12.11
C LYS A 239 -18.92 4.15 -10.66
N SER A 240 -18.41 3.04 -10.13
CA SER A 240 -17.85 3.03 -8.77
C SER A 240 -16.63 3.95 -8.63
N LEU A 241 -15.84 4.12 -9.71
CA LEU A 241 -14.61 4.92 -9.70
C LEU A 241 -14.89 6.41 -9.49
N GLU A 242 -16.04 6.91 -9.96
CA GLU A 242 -16.45 8.33 -9.78
C GLU A 242 -16.55 8.73 -8.31
N ASN A 243 -16.84 7.77 -7.43
CA ASN A 243 -16.93 7.98 -5.98
C ASN A 243 -15.65 7.58 -5.23
N PHE A 244 -14.58 7.24 -5.95
CA PHE A 244 -13.33 6.80 -5.33
C PHE A 244 -12.61 7.97 -4.67
N SER A 245 -12.45 7.90 -3.35
CA SER A 245 -11.64 8.86 -2.59
C SER A 245 -10.22 8.35 -2.40
N VAL A 246 -9.26 9.26 -2.53
CA VAL A 246 -7.84 8.89 -2.46
C VAL A 246 -7.48 8.41 -1.05
N ALA A 247 -6.72 7.33 -1.02
CA ALA A 247 -6.04 6.83 0.16
C ALA A 247 -5.21 7.92 0.86
N TYR A 248 -5.33 7.97 2.19
CA TYR A 248 -4.55 8.79 3.10
C TYR A 248 -3.12 9.13 2.63
N GLY A 249 -2.80 10.43 2.60
CA GLY A 249 -1.48 10.95 2.32
C GLY A 249 -0.99 10.83 0.87
N ARG A 250 -1.83 10.51 -0.12
CA ARG A 250 -1.41 10.46 -1.54
C ARG A 250 -2.06 11.56 -2.37
N GLY A 251 -1.71 12.81 -2.07
CA GLY A 251 -2.38 14.01 -2.61
C GLY A 251 -3.64 14.39 -1.83
N GLU A 252 -3.79 13.89 -0.59
CA GLU A 252 -4.91 14.23 0.29
C GLU A 252 -4.94 15.73 0.57
N LEU A 253 -6.09 16.35 0.32
CA LEU A 253 -6.36 17.75 0.63
C LEU A 253 -7.02 17.85 2.01
N ILE A 254 -6.44 18.67 2.89
CA ILE A 254 -6.97 18.97 4.22
C ILE A 254 -7.09 20.48 4.35
N GLU A 255 -8.28 20.98 4.65
CA GLU A 255 -8.51 22.41 4.88
C GLU A 255 -8.46 22.72 6.38
N LYS A 256 -7.69 23.74 6.77
CA LYS A 256 -7.64 24.26 8.13
C LYS A 256 -7.26 25.73 8.12
N ASN A 257 -8.06 26.57 8.77
CA ASN A 257 -7.81 28.01 8.94
C ASN A 257 -7.44 28.73 7.63
N ASN A 258 -8.27 28.61 6.59
CA ASN A 258 -8.05 29.18 5.24
C ASN A 258 -6.78 28.71 4.51
N THR A 259 -6.10 27.68 5.02
CA THR A 259 -4.98 27.02 4.37
C THR A 259 -5.40 25.63 3.90
N THR A 260 -5.10 25.32 2.64
CA THR A 260 -5.28 23.99 2.07
C THR A 260 -3.94 23.27 2.12
N TYR A 261 -3.90 22.12 2.77
CA TYR A 261 -2.71 21.28 2.88
C TYR A 261 -2.84 20.09 1.95
N GLN A 262 -1.89 19.90 1.06
CA GLN A 262 -1.82 18.74 0.18
C GLN A 262 -0.68 17.81 0.60
N LEU A 263 -1.01 16.60 1.06
CA LEU A 263 -0.04 15.67 1.63
C LEU A 263 0.39 14.60 0.62
N PHE A 264 1.70 14.43 0.44
CA PHE A 264 2.32 13.43 -0.43
C PHE A 264 3.33 12.55 0.33
N LEU A 265 2.84 11.43 0.84
CA LEU A 265 3.61 10.43 1.57
C LEU A 265 4.74 9.90 0.70
N ALA A 266 5.96 10.00 1.21
CA ALA A 266 7.17 9.49 0.59
C ALA A 266 7.94 8.65 1.62
N LYS A 267 8.04 7.34 1.40
CA LYS A 267 8.67 6.39 2.35
C LYS A 267 9.94 5.72 1.81
N ASN A 268 10.23 5.92 0.53
CA ASN A 268 11.35 5.33 -0.18
C ASN A 268 11.67 6.19 -1.42
N PRO A 269 12.82 5.99 -2.09
CA PRO A 269 13.24 6.81 -3.22
C PRO A 269 12.23 6.79 -4.37
N ALA A 270 11.68 5.61 -4.69
CA ALA A 270 10.71 5.43 -5.76
C ALA A 270 9.44 6.27 -5.55
N SER A 271 8.80 6.17 -4.38
CA SER A 271 7.60 6.95 -4.04
C SER A 271 7.88 8.45 -4.00
N PHE A 272 9.06 8.85 -3.51
CA PHE A 272 9.44 10.26 -3.47
C PHE A 272 9.66 10.82 -4.88
N ASN A 273 10.44 10.13 -5.72
CA ASN A 273 10.67 10.52 -7.11
C ASN A 273 9.36 10.62 -7.89
N HIS A 274 8.43 9.69 -7.67
CA HIS A 274 7.12 9.75 -8.29
C HIS A 274 6.32 11.00 -7.86
N ASN A 275 6.26 11.28 -6.55
CA ASN A 275 5.60 12.49 -6.05
C ASN A 275 6.22 13.75 -6.65
N LEU A 276 7.56 13.83 -6.70
CA LEU A 276 8.25 14.98 -7.29
C LEU A 276 7.99 15.12 -8.79
N GLN A 277 7.98 14.02 -9.53
CA GLN A 277 7.65 14.03 -10.96
C GLN A 277 6.26 14.61 -11.18
N MET A 278 5.25 14.11 -10.45
CA MET A 278 3.87 14.58 -10.51
C MET A 278 3.76 16.07 -10.13
N LEU A 279 4.45 16.51 -9.06
CA LEU A 279 4.52 17.92 -8.66
C LEU A 279 5.23 18.82 -9.68
N SER A 280 6.08 18.24 -10.53
CA SER A 280 6.84 18.96 -11.56
C SER A 280 6.11 19.08 -12.90
N GLU A 281 5.15 18.19 -13.14
CA GLU A 281 4.31 18.14 -14.35
C GLU A 281 3.03 18.96 -14.17
N ASN A 282 2.46 18.94 -12.97
CA ASN A 282 1.33 19.79 -12.63
C ASN A 282 1.82 21.17 -12.18
N THR A 283 1.27 22.24 -12.76
CA THR A 283 1.41 23.60 -12.22
C THR A 283 0.60 23.71 -10.92
N ILE A 284 1.14 23.16 -9.84
CA ILE A 284 0.58 23.32 -8.50
C ILE A 284 1.04 24.67 -7.99
N ASP A 285 0.09 25.59 -7.85
CA ASP A 285 0.29 26.95 -7.33
C ASP A 285 0.40 26.93 -5.79
N ALA A 286 1.39 26.19 -5.29
CA ALA A 286 1.76 26.17 -3.89
C ALA A 286 2.99 27.05 -3.67
N LYS A 287 2.84 28.08 -2.84
CA LYS A 287 3.96 28.94 -2.42
C LYS A 287 4.87 28.25 -1.40
N ASN A 288 4.30 27.36 -0.59
CA ASN A 288 5.00 26.70 0.50
C ASN A 288 5.19 25.21 0.23
N LEU A 289 6.40 24.71 0.43
CA LEU A 289 6.75 23.30 0.46
C LEU A 289 7.27 22.93 1.85
N LEU A 290 6.75 21.86 2.44
CA LEU A 290 7.22 21.34 3.73
C LEU A 290 7.69 19.89 3.57
N PHE A 291 8.97 19.66 3.82
CA PHE A 291 9.52 18.30 3.94
C PHE A 291 9.53 17.89 5.41
N VAL A 292 9.01 16.70 5.72
CA VAL A 292 9.01 16.18 7.10
C VAL A 292 9.62 14.79 7.14
N LEU A 293 10.80 14.66 7.76
CA LEU A 293 11.55 13.42 7.80
C LEU A 293 11.76 12.95 9.24
N ASN A 294 11.15 11.82 9.59
CA ASN A 294 11.36 11.13 10.85
C ASN A 294 12.20 9.85 10.67
N ASP A 295 12.75 9.32 11.74
CA ASP A 295 13.50 8.05 11.75
C ASP A 295 12.97 7.07 12.81
N ASN A 296 11.66 7.08 13.07
CA ASN A 296 11.05 6.15 14.01
C ASN A 296 11.09 4.70 13.47
N ILE A 297 10.81 3.72 14.33
CA ILE A 297 10.83 2.28 13.94
C ILE A 297 10.04 2.01 12.64
N PRO A 298 8.83 2.56 12.42
CA PRO A 298 8.09 2.34 11.18
C PRO A 298 8.71 3.01 9.94
N ASP A 299 9.54 4.03 10.11
CA ASP A 299 10.19 4.77 9.03
C ASP A 299 11.53 4.16 8.62
N GLY A 300 12.18 3.45 9.54
CA GLY A 300 13.58 3.04 9.44
C GLY A 300 14.50 4.04 10.12
N ARG A 301 15.51 3.53 10.84
CA ARG A 301 16.50 4.36 11.55
C ARG A 301 17.55 4.96 10.61
N ASP A 302 17.76 4.31 9.47
CA ASP A 302 18.63 4.83 8.41
C ASP A 302 17.78 5.63 7.41
N VAL A 303 18.15 6.91 7.25
CA VAL A 303 17.51 7.85 6.33
C VAL A 303 18.34 8.10 5.07
N SER A 304 19.42 7.35 4.86
CA SER A 304 20.33 7.48 3.71
C SER A 304 19.61 7.42 2.35
N TRP A 305 18.47 6.73 2.28
CA TRP A 305 17.62 6.63 1.09
C TRP A 305 17.23 7.99 0.49
N ILE A 306 17.23 9.09 1.26
CA ILE A 306 16.95 10.43 0.73
C ILE A 306 17.98 10.88 -0.34
N TYR A 307 19.19 10.31 -0.33
CA TYR A 307 20.22 10.59 -1.33
C TYR A 307 19.95 9.94 -2.69
N ASP A 308 19.09 8.91 -2.72
CA ASP A 308 18.69 8.22 -3.96
C ASP A 308 17.53 8.92 -4.67
N VAL A 309 16.99 9.97 -4.06
CA VAL A 309 15.98 10.86 -4.66
C VAL A 309 16.64 11.71 -5.73
N ASN A 310 15.99 11.89 -6.87
CA ASN A 310 16.51 12.62 -8.01
C ASN A 310 16.71 14.11 -7.65
N PRO A 311 17.96 14.63 -7.69
CA PRO A 311 18.26 16.02 -7.33
C PRO A 311 17.65 17.04 -8.30
N ASP A 312 17.55 16.72 -9.59
CA ASP A 312 16.98 17.63 -10.59
C ASP A 312 15.48 17.83 -10.37
N LEU A 313 14.77 16.76 -9.99
CA LEU A 313 13.35 16.84 -9.63
C LEU A 313 13.14 17.66 -8.35
N LEU A 314 13.98 17.47 -7.32
CA LEU A 314 13.94 18.29 -6.10
C LEU A 314 14.12 19.77 -6.42
N LYS A 315 15.17 20.09 -7.19
CA LYS A 315 15.45 21.46 -7.62
C LYS A 315 14.30 22.07 -8.40
N LYS A 316 13.75 21.32 -9.38
CA LYS A 316 12.65 21.77 -10.23
C LYS A 316 11.38 22.03 -9.42
N VAL A 317 11.01 21.13 -8.51
CA VAL A 317 9.79 21.26 -7.69
C VAL A 317 9.89 22.42 -6.70
N CYS A 318 11.06 22.63 -6.11
CA CYS A 318 11.30 23.69 -5.12
C CYS A 318 11.55 25.08 -5.73
N ASN A 319 11.84 25.18 -7.02
CA ASN A 319 12.18 26.44 -7.66
C ASN A 319 11.05 27.47 -7.52
N GLY A 320 11.38 28.67 -7.02
CA GLY A 320 10.43 29.76 -6.82
C GLY A 320 9.46 29.59 -5.64
N LYS A 321 9.68 28.59 -4.77
CA LYS A 321 8.83 28.32 -3.59
C LYS A 321 9.60 28.48 -2.30
N GLU A 322 8.87 28.75 -1.23
CA GLU A 322 9.40 28.80 0.13
C GLU A 322 9.49 27.37 0.70
N VAL A 323 10.70 26.95 1.05
CA VAL A 323 10.98 25.58 1.48
C VAL A 323 11.18 25.53 2.99
N PHE A 324 10.38 24.69 3.64
CA PHE A 324 10.41 24.39 5.06
C PHE A 324 10.81 22.94 5.29
N VAL A 325 11.52 22.69 6.39
CA VAL A 325 11.98 21.34 6.76
C VAL A 325 11.68 21.07 8.23
N SER A 326 11.17 19.88 8.54
CA SER A 326 10.91 19.46 9.92
C SER A 326 11.05 17.95 10.12
N GLY A 327 10.76 17.47 11.34
CA GLY A 327 10.89 16.08 11.76
C GLY A 327 12.17 15.78 12.53
N THR A 328 12.29 14.56 13.05
CA THR A 328 13.46 14.15 13.88
C THR A 328 14.78 14.22 13.13
N ARG A 329 14.74 14.17 11.79
CA ARG A 329 15.90 14.25 10.88
C ARG A 329 15.81 15.46 9.95
N ALA A 330 15.28 16.57 10.46
CA ALA A 330 15.16 17.83 9.70
C ALA A 330 16.51 18.31 9.13
N LEU A 331 17.59 18.17 9.89
CA LEU A 331 18.93 18.58 9.44
C LEU A 331 19.45 17.72 8.28
N ASP A 332 19.28 16.39 8.33
CA ASP A 332 19.65 15.50 7.23
C ASP A 332 18.90 15.87 5.94
N MET A 333 17.61 16.17 6.05
CA MET A 333 16.79 16.57 4.90
C MET A 333 17.17 17.96 4.37
N ALA A 334 17.46 18.92 5.24
CA ALA A 334 17.93 20.24 4.84
C ALA A 334 19.27 20.16 4.08
N VAL A 335 20.22 19.39 4.59
CA VAL A 335 21.50 19.13 3.92
C VAL A 335 21.29 18.46 2.56
N ARG A 336 20.40 17.46 2.48
CA ARG A 336 20.06 16.80 1.22
C ARG A 336 19.51 17.76 0.18
N LEU A 337 18.62 18.68 0.58
CA LEU A 337 18.07 19.72 -0.30
C LEU A 337 19.16 20.68 -0.79
N MET A 338 20.06 21.10 0.10
CA MET A 338 21.21 21.93 -0.27
C MET A 338 22.10 21.23 -1.31
N TYR A 339 22.37 19.93 -1.17
CA TYR A 339 23.09 19.15 -2.19
C TYR A 339 22.35 19.05 -3.53
N ALA A 340 21.02 19.12 -3.54
CA ALA A 340 20.23 19.22 -4.78
C ALA A 340 20.26 20.63 -5.41
N GLY A 341 20.90 21.62 -4.77
CA GLY A 341 20.89 23.01 -5.21
C GLY A 341 19.58 23.74 -4.88
N VAL A 342 18.87 23.30 -3.85
CA VAL A 342 17.69 23.99 -3.30
C VAL A 342 18.14 24.93 -2.17
N THR A 343 17.70 26.19 -2.21
CA THR A 343 17.92 27.14 -1.12
C THR A 343 16.98 26.83 0.04
N VAL A 344 17.54 26.47 1.20
CA VAL A 344 16.80 26.29 2.45
C VAL A 344 17.29 27.34 3.44
N LEU A 345 16.41 28.25 3.85
CA LEU A 345 16.72 29.27 4.84
C LEU A 345 16.81 28.63 6.23
N GLN A 346 17.75 29.08 7.07
CA GLN A 346 17.99 28.48 8.37
C GLN A 346 16.78 28.64 9.30
N GLU A 347 16.10 29.78 9.20
CA GLU A 347 14.85 30.08 9.90
C GLU A 347 13.68 29.16 9.52
N ASN A 348 13.77 28.47 8.37
CA ASN A 348 12.73 27.56 7.88
C ASN A 348 12.96 26.09 8.26
N VAL A 349 13.98 25.80 9.08
CA VAL A 349 14.29 24.45 9.57
C VAL A 349 13.87 24.32 11.04
N TYR A 350 12.88 23.47 11.32
CA TYR A 350 12.29 23.34 12.66
C TYR A 350 12.37 21.91 13.17
N ALA A 351 12.85 21.73 14.40
CA ALA A 351 12.74 20.45 15.09
C ALA A 351 11.27 20.09 15.44
N ASP A 352 10.47 21.09 15.80
CA ASP A 352 9.06 20.93 16.16
C ASP A 352 8.14 21.14 14.95
N LEU A 353 7.35 20.12 14.63
CA LEU A 353 6.43 20.12 13.50
C LEU A 353 5.31 21.18 13.62
N ASN A 354 4.87 21.52 14.82
CA ASN A 354 3.83 22.53 15.02
C ASN A 354 4.39 23.93 14.72
N GLN A 355 5.63 24.21 15.12
CA GLN A 355 6.33 25.45 14.77
C GLN A 355 6.51 25.57 13.26
N ALA A 356 7.05 24.49 12.66
CA ALA A 356 6.66 23.98 11.35
C ALA A 356 5.41 24.63 10.81
N LEU A 357 4.28 23.97 11.05
CA LEU A 357 2.98 24.21 10.40
C LEU A 357 2.44 25.63 10.61
N ASN A 358 2.81 26.31 11.69
CA ASN A 358 2.38 27.68 11.95
C ASN A 358 3.21 28.75 11.22
N ALA A 359 4.42 28.44 10.74
CA ALA A 359 5.30 29.42 10.10
C ALA A 359 4.98 29.70 8.62
N LYS A 360 4.03 28.96 8.02
CA LYS A 360 3.71 29.06 6.59
C LYS A 360 2.77 30.22 6.29
N THR A 361 2.82 30.68 5.05
CA THR A 361 1.82 31.62 4.51
C THR A 361 0.51 30.92 4.14
N ASP A 362 -0.59 31.65 4.24
CA ASP A 362 -1.93 31.17 3.85
C ASP A 362 -1.98 30.77 2.36
N GLY A 363 -2.89 29.84 2.03
CA GLY A 363 -3.07 29.33 0.67
C GLY A 363 -2.81 27.82 0.58
N LEU A 364 -2.16 27.37 -0.50
CA LEU A 364 -1.83 25.96 -0.71
C LEU A 364 -0.43 25.64 -0.15
N VAL A 365 -0.37 24.67 0.76
CA VAL A 365 0.87 24.13 1.33
C VAL A 365 1.02 22.68 0.90
N VAL A 366 2.09 22.37 0.18
CA VAL A 366 2.41 20.99 -0.19
C VAL A 366 3.33 20.39 0.87
N ILE A 367 2.94 19.25 1.44
CA ILE A 367 3.72 18.56 2.48
C ILE A 367 4.19 17.21 1.93
N LEU A 368 5.49 16.92 2.08
CA LEU A 368 6.13 15.66 1.73
C LEU A 368 6.64 14.98 3.01
N PRO A 369 5.77 14.27 3.75
CA PRO A 369 6.18 13.54 4.96
C PRO A 369 6.52 12.07 4.67
N ASN A 370 7.36 11.46 5.51
CA ASN A 370 7.40 10.00 5.63
C ASN A 370 6.31 9.48 6.59
N TYR A 371 6.34 8.18 6.94
CA TYR A 371 5.16 7.51 7.51
C TYR A 371 4.74 8.06 8.88
N SER A 372 5.64 8.09 9.87
CA SER A 372 5.28 8.62 11.19
C SER A 372 5.05 10.12 11.16
N ALA A 373 5.83 10.86 10.36
CA ALA A 373 5.65 12.29 10.13
C ALA A 373 4.26 12.61 9.59
N MET A 374 3.73 11.80 8.67
CA MET A 374 2.39 11.97 8.12
C MET A 374 1.33 11.85 9.22
N LEU A 375 1.48 10.90 10.14
CA LEU A 375 0.54 10.72 11.25
C LEU A 375 0.56 11.94 12.19
N GLU A 376 1.74 12.49 12.46
CA GLU A 376 1.91 13.70 13.27
C GLU A 376 1.29 14.94 12.60
N VAL A 377 1.56 15.15 11.31
CA VAL A 377 0.95 16.23 10.51
C VAL A 377 -0.57 16.14 10.58
N ARG A 378 -1.13 14.96 10.35
CA ARG A 378 -2.59 14.76 10.39
C ARG A 378 -3.17 14.99 11.77
N LYS A 379 -2.51 14.52 12.83
CA LYS A 379 -2.94 14.75 14.20
C LYS A 379 -3.05 16.23 14.48
N PHE A 380 -2.08 17.02 14.01
CA PHE A 380 -2.13 18.47 14.10
C PHE A 380 -3.29 19.07 13.28
N LEU A 381 -3.48 18.63 12.03
CA LEU A 381 -4.45 19.24 11.13
C LEU A 381 -5.92 18.87 11.45
N ILE A 382 -6.19 17.60 11.75
CA ILE A 382 -7.55 17.06 11.89
C ILE A 382 -7.92 16.79 13.36
N GLY A 383 -6.94 16.78 14.28
CA GLY A 383 -7.18 16.50 15.70
C GLY A 383 -7.52 15.04 16.01
N ARG A 384 -7.51 14.14 15.02
CA ARG A 384 -7.79 12.71 15.21
C ARG A 384 -6.49 11.92 15.38
N ASN A 385 -6.35 11.20 16.49
CA ASN A 385 -5.43 10.07 16.57
C ASN A 385 -6.03 8.95 15.71
N ILE A 386 -5.36 8.56 14.62
CA ILE A 386 -5.69 7.30 13.96
C ILE A 386 -5.08 6.19 14.82
N LEU A 387 -5.90 5.55 15.65
CA LEU A 387 -5.62 4.27 16.31
C LEU A 387 -6.84 3.35 16.31
#